data_AF-A0A482XAK5-F1
#
_entry.id   AF-A0A482XAK5-F1
#
_cell.length_a   1.000
_cell.length_b   1.000
_cell.length_c   1.000
_cell.angle_alpha   90.00
_cell.angle_beta   90.00
_cell.angle_gamma   90.00
#
_symmetry.space_group_name_H-M   'P 1'
#
loop_
_entity.id
_entity.type
_entity.pdbx_description
1 polymer ?
#
loop_
_entity_poly.entity_id
_entity_poly.type
_entity_poly.pdbx_seq_one_letter_code
_entity_poly.pdbx_strand_id
1 'polypeptide(L)'
;CTVKTGCKKTCASADLDCYVLDNNGFIILSEKAEQTGMFFGQADGTIMDSLVQDGIYKKISIMDHQGACVDTKSNMNRGSYSCSKPWQPLAWFARWLFGHLIWLSMQFHLTPLWEPHFTSAQEDGNDE
;
A
#
# COMPACT_ATOMS: atom_id res chain seq x y z
N CYS A 1 -0.75 5.08 53.67
CA CYS A 1 -1.40 6.22 54.35
C CYS A 1 -2.65 5.72 55.04
N THR A 2 -2.88 6.12 56.30
CA THR A 2 -4.09 5.76 57.05
C THR A 2 -4.86 7.02 57.43
N VAL A 3 -6.19 6.91 57.51
CA VAL A 3 -7.16 8.01 57.71
C VAL A 3 -6.84 8.95 58.88
N LYS A 4 -5.99 8.54 59.85
CA LYS A 4 -5.61 9.33 61.03
C LYS A 4 -4.40 10.27 60.83
N THR A 5 -3.62 10.13 59.77
CA THR A 5 -2.49 11.04 59.46
C THR A 5 -2.74 11.69 58.11
N GLY A 6 -2.79 13.02 58.08
CA GLY A 6 -3.06 13.81 56.87
C GLY A 6 -2.09 13.44 55.76
N CYS A 7 -2.52 12.56 54.85
CA CYS A 7 -1.71 12.10 53.74
C CYS A 7 -1.91 13.05 52.57
N LYS A 8 -1.12 14.12 52.53
CA LYS A 8 -1.09 15.05 51.40
C LYS A 8 -0.15 14.50 50.33
N LYS A 9 -0.60 13.46 49.60
CA LYS A 9 0.08 13.01 48.39
C LYS A 9 -0.18 14.05 47.31
N THR A 10 0.90 14.63 46.78
CA THR A 10 0.82 15.65 45.74
C THR A 10 1.68 15.19 44.57
N CYS A 11 1.32 15.61 43.36
CA CYS A 11 2.11 15.36 42.16
C CYS A 11 3.45 16.12 42.13
N ALA A 12 3.72 16.97 43.12
CA ALA A 12 5.03 17.59 43.31
C ALA A 12 6.00 16.71 44.14
N SER A 13 5.56 15.52 44.55
CA SER A 13 6.35 14.58 45.34
C SER A 13 7.15 13.67 44.43
N ALA A 14 8.45 13.51 44.69
CA ALA A 14 9.32 12.61 43.91
C ALA A 14 8.92 11.11 43.98
N ASP A 15 8.09 10.75 44.97
CA ASP A 15 7.60 9.38 45.16
C ASP A 15 6.46 8.96 44.20
N LEU A 16 5.93 9.88 43.37
CA LEU A 16 4.76 9.64 42.54
C LEU A 16 4.97 10.17 41.12
N ASP A 17 4.75 9.33 40.11
CA ASP A 17 4.57 9.79 38.73
C ASP A 17 3.08 10.10 38.49
N CYS A 18 2.78 11.33 38.07
CA CYS A 18 1.42 11.77 37.77
C CYS A 18 1.18 11.93 36.27
N TYR A 19 0.03 11.44 35.81
CA TYR A 19 -0.39 11.47 34.42
C TYR A 19 -1.81 12.00 34.30
N VAL A 20 -2.08 12.74 33.23
CA VAL A 20 -3.44 13.01 32.78
C VAL A 20 -3.67 12.22 31.51
N LEU A 21 -4.73 11.40 31.51
CA LEU A 21 -5.08 10.52 30.41
C LEU A 21 -6.33 11.02 29.70
N ASP A 22 -6.40 10.82 28.39
CA ASP A 22 -7.64 10.99 27.64
C ASP A 22 -8.57 9.77 27.78
N ASN A 23 -9.74 9.85 27.12
CA ASN A 23 -10.73 8.78 27.10
C ASN A 23 -10.27 7.52 26.32
N ASN A 24 -9.19 7.61 25.56
CA ASN A 24 -8.62 6.52 24.79
C ASN A 24 -7.36 5.91 25.46
N GLY A 25 -6.95 6.44 26.61
CA GLY A 25 -5.80 5.96 27.36
C GLY A 25 -4.44 6.50 26.88
N PHE A 26 -4.43 7.63 26.16
CA PHE A 26 -3.21 8.35 25.80
C PHE A 26 -2.87 9.41 26.84
N ILE A 27 -1.57 9.60 27.07
CA ILE A 27 -1.05 10.59 28.02
C ILE A 27 -1.11 11.98 27.37
N ILE A 28 -1.92 12.88 27.92
CA ILE A 28 -2.01 14.28 27.46
C ILE A 28 -1.08 15.21 28.24
N LEU A 29 -0.81 14.88 29.51
CA LEU A 29 0.12 15.60 30.37
C LEU A 29 0.91 14.59 31.22
N SER A 30 2.23 14.77 31.25
CA SER A 30 3.17 14.07 32.16
C SER A 30 4.24 15.06 32.60
N GLU A 31 4.91 14.77 33.71
CA GLU A 31 6.14 15.46 34.11
C GLU A 31 7.28 15.24 33.10
N LYS A 32 7.35 14.05 32.49
CA LYS A 32 8.33 13.72 31.45
C LYS A 32 7.71 13.95 30.08
N ALA A 33 8.20 14.98 29.38
CA ALA A 33 7.68 15.36 28.05
C ALA A 33 7.74 14.22 27.01
N GLU A 34 8.70 13.31 27.15
CA GLU A 34 8.88 12.12 26.30
C GLU A 34 7.67 11.16 26.36
N GLN A 35 6.88 11.22 27.43
CA GLN A 35 5.71 10.37 27.61
C GLN A 35 4.42 10.97 27.05
N THR A 36 4.39 12.28 26.82
CA THR A 36 3.21 12.95 26.26
C THR A 36 2.95 12.44 24.84
N GLY A 37 1.72 12.04 24.56
CA GLY A 37 1.31 11.45 23.28
C GLY A 37 1.53 9.94 23.19
N MET A 38 2.21 9.31 24.15
CA MET A 38 2.33 7.85 24.20
C MET A 38 1.05 7.21 24.75
N PHE A 39 0.78 5.97 24.34
CA PHE A 39 -0.27 5.16 24.95
C PHE A 39 0.15 4.77 26.37
N PHE A 40 -0.70 4.99 27.36
CA PHE A 40 -0.35 4.77 28.77
C PHE A 40 0.07 3.32 29.05
N GLY A 41 -0.55 2.33 28.39
CA GLY A 41 -0.15 0.93 28.53
C GLY A 41 1.25 0.59 28.00
N GLN A 42 1.88 1.46 27.21
CA GLN A 42 3.30 1.33 26.84
C GLN A 42 4.22 1.90 27.91
N ALA A 43 3.78 2.93 28.65
CA ALA A 43 4.52 3.52 29.75
C ALA A 43 4.41 2.66 31.03
N ASP A 44 3.19 2.24 31.39
CA ASP A 44 2.91 1.33 32.49
C ASP A 44 1.72 0.40 32.15
N GLY A 45 2.04 -0.79 31.66
CA GLY A 45 1.05 -1.81 31.34
C GLY A 45 0.33 -2.39 32.57
N THR A 46 0.99 -2.43 33.73
CA THR A 46 0.42 -3.05 34.94
C THR A 46 -0.71 -2.22 35.54
N ILE A 47 -0.52 -0.89 35.57
CA ILE A 47 -1.57 0.03 35.99
C ILE A 47 -2.69 0.04 34.94
N MET A 48 -2.37 0.05 33.65
CA MET A 48 -3.39 0.02 32.60
C MET A 48 -4.28 -1.22 32.68
N ASP A 49 -3.72 -2.40 32.95
CA ASP A 49 -4.48 -3.63 33.18
C ASP A 49 -5.37 -3.53 34.43
N SER A 50 -4.89 -2.90 35.50
CA SER A 50 -5.68 -2.65 36.72
C SER A 50 -6.85 -1.70 36.45
N LEU A 51 -6.65 -0.62 35.69
CA LEU A 51 -7.72 0.31 35.30
C LEU A 51 -8.80 -0.36 34.43
N VAL A 52 -8.43 -1.35 33.64
CA VAL A 52 -9.38 -2.18 32.89
C VAL A 52 -10.12 -3.15 33.82
N GLN A 53 -9.42 -3.76 34.78
CA GLN A 53 -10.01 -4.66 35.77
C GLN A 53 -11.02 -3.93 36.67
N ASP A 54 -10.72 -2.69 37.06
CA ASP A 54 -11.60 -1.83 37.86
C ASP A 54 -12.76 -1.22 37.06
N GLY A 55 -12.82 -1.47 35.74
CA GLY A 55 -13.91 -1.03 34.87
C GLY A 55 -13.87 0.45 34.47
N ILE A 56 -12.74 1.13 34.69
CA ILE A 56 -12.52 2.53 34.28
C ILE A 56 -12.31 2.61 32.77
N TYR A 57 -11.54 1.68 32.20
CA TYR A 57 -11.33 1.55 30.77
C TYR A 57 -11.82 0.19 30.24
N LYS A 58 -12.10 0.12 28.95
CA LYS A 58 -12.48 -1.11 28.25
C LYS A 58 -11.41 -1.50 27.24
N LYS A 59 -10.86 -2.71 27.36
CA LYS A 59 -9.93 -3.26 26.37
C LYS A 59 -10.68 -3.66 25.09
N ILE A 60 -10.28 -3.06 23.96
CA ILE A 60 -10.81 -3.35 22.62
C ILE A 60 -9.66 -3.86 21.75
N SER A 61 -9.81 -5.04 21.15
CA SER A 61 -8.84 -5.58 20.20
C SER A 61 -9.23 -5.17 18.78
N ILE A 62 -8.36 -4.45 18.09
CA ILE A 62 -8.55 -4.04 16.68
C ILE A 62 -7.53 -4.81 15.84
N MET A 63 -7.99 -5.46 14.77
CA MET A 63 -7.15 -6.19 13.82
C MET A 63 -7.15 -5.43 12.50
N ASP A 64 -5.97 -5.00 12.05
CA ASP A 64 -5.79 -4.41 10.72
C ASP A 64 -5.25 -5.48 9.75
N HIS A 65 -6.03 -5.79 8.72
CA HIS A 65 -5.66 -6.74 7.67
C HIS A 65 -4.99 -6.10 6.45
N GLN A 66 -4.92 -4.77 6.41
CA GLN A 66 -4.40 -4.00 5.27
C GLN A 66 -3.03 -3.36 5.55
N GLY A 67 -2.49 -3.53 6.76
CA GLY A 67 -1.15 -3.06 7.13
C GLY A 67 -0.03 -3.85 6.45
N ALA A 68 0.98 -3.15 5.94
CA ALA A 68 2.22 -3.76 5.50
C ALA A 68 3.17 -3.89 6.69
N CYS A 69 3.54 -5.12 7.06
CA CYS A 69 4.51 -5.40 8.11
C CYS A 69 5.87 -5.78 7.52
N VAL A 70 6.95 -5.32 8.15
CA VAL A 70 8.30 -5.81 7.81
C VAL A 70 8.43 -7.22 8.34
N ASP A 71 8.48 -8.17 7.41
CA ASP A 71 8.46 -9.58 7.73
C ASP A 71 9.87 -10.04 8.14
N THR A 72 10.16 -10.05 9.45
CA THR A 72 11.49 -10.35 9.98
C THR A 72 11.87 -11.83 9.83
N LYS A 73 10.92 -12.68 9.43
CA LYS A 73 11.09 -14.15 9.36
C LYS A 73 10.83 -14.76 7.99
N SER A 74 10.35 -14.02 6.99
CA SER A 74 10.16 -14.60 5.66
C SER A 74 11.42 -14.50 4.81
N ASN A 75 12.24 -15.54 4.92
CA ASN A 75 12.91 -16.02 3.73
C ASN A 75 11.82 -16.45 2.75
N MET A 76 11.50 -15.57 1.80
CA MET A 76 10.87 -15.93 0.53
C MET A 76 9.41 -16.41 0.62
N ASN A 77 8.45 -15.48 0.57
CA ASN A 77 7.40 -15.61 -0.44
C ASN A 77 6.88 -14.25 -0.88
N ARG A 78 7.29 -13.85 -2.09
CA ARG A 78 6.83 -12.63 -2.79
C ARG A 78 5.35 -12.74 -3.10
N GLY A 79 4.51 -12.23 -2.20
CA GLY A 79 3.21 -11.71 -2.58
C GLY A 79 3.41 -10.30 -3.16
N SER A 80 2.94 -10.08 -4.38
CA SER A 80 2.68 -8.74 -4.94
C SER A 80 3.78 -8.00 -5.71
N TYR A 81 4.65 -8.70 -6.42
CA TYR A 81 5.07 -8.29 -7.77
C TYR A 81 5.74 -9.50 -8.40
N SER A 82 4.94 -10.33 -9.05
CA SER A 82 5.51 -11.14 -10.11
C SER A 82 6.10 -10.12 -11.08
N CYS A 83 7.44 -10.01 -11.06
CA CYS A 83 8.24 -9.41 -12.10
C CYS A 83 8.03 -10.29 -13.35
N SER A 84 6.80 -10.25 -13.85
CA SER A 84 6.30 -11.02 -14.98
C SER A 84 6.93 -10.37 -16.18
N LYS A 85 8.18 -10.76 -16.45
CA LYS A 85 9.00 -10.54 -17.65
C LYS A 85 8.70 -9.20 -18.34
N PRO A 86 9.59 -8.19 -18.27
CA PRO A 86 9.45 -6.87 -18.92
C PRO A 86 9.08 -6.88 -20.42
N TRP A 87 9.11 -8.04 -21.07
CA TRP A 87 8.76 -8.31 -22.46
C TRP A 87 7.26 -8.58 -22.70
N GLN A 88 6.45 -8.73 -21.64
CA GLN A 88 5.01 -8.95 -21.78
C GLN A 88 4.28 -7.77 -22.47
N PRO A 89 4.52 -6.50 -22.09
CA PRO A 89 3.92 -5.36 -22.80
C PRO A 89 4.36 -5.30 -24.27
N LEU A 90 5.63 -5.63 -24.55
CA LEU A 90 6.16 -5.66 -25.91
C LEU A 90 5.49 -6.74 -26.77
N ALA A 91 5.29 -7.94 -26.22
CA ALA A 91 4.59 -9.02 -26.91
C ALA A 91 3.10 -8.68 -27.17
N TRP A 92 2.46 -7.98 -26.22
CA TRP A 92 1.08 -7.51 -26.37
C TRP A 92 0.96 -6.48 -27.49
N PHE A 93 1.88 -5.51 -27.52
CA PHE A 93 1.97 -4.51 -28.58
C PHE A 93 2.25 -5.15 -29.95
N ALA A 94 3.19 -6.09 -30.03
CA ALA A 94 3.50 -6.78 -31.28
C ALA A 94 2.30 -7.56 -31.84
N ARG A 95 1.54 -8.25 -30.97
CA ARG A 95 0.31 -8.96 -31.38
C ARG A 95 -0.76 -7.99 -31.86
N TRP A 96 -0.93 -6.85 -31.19
CA TRP A 96 -1.84 -5.80 -31.61
C TRP A 96 -1.47 -5.22 -32.99
N LEU A 97 -0.20 -4.87 -33.18
CA LEU A 97 0.31 -4.33 -34.45
C LEU A 97 0.13 -5.31 -35.60
N PHE A 98 0.44 -6.59 -35.37
CA PHE A 98 0.30 -7.62 -36.40
C PHE A 98 -1.16 -7.81 -36.83
N GLY A 99 -2.10 -7.78 -35.89
CA GLY A 99 -3.54 -7.83 -36.20
C GLY A 99 -3.99 -6.65 -37.07
N HIS A 100 -3.51 -5.44 -36.78
CA HIS A 100 -3.80 -4.25 -37.58
C HIS A 100 -3.18 -4.29 -38.98
N LEU A 101 -1.96 -4.81 -39.12
CA LEU A 101 -1.33 -4.98 -40.44
C LEU A 101 -2.09 -5.98 -41.31
N ILE A 102 -2.56 -7.10 -40.75
CA ILE A 102 -3.39 -8.07 -41.47
C ILE A 102 -4.70 -7.41 -41.90
N TRP A 103 -5.39 -6.74 -40.97
CA TRP A 103 -6.63 -6.03 -41.27
C TRP A 103 -6.46 -5.00 -42.38
N LEU A 104 -5.41 -4.18 -42.29
CA LEU A 104 -5.07 -3.18 -43.28
C LEU A 104 -4.75 -3.81 -44.65
N SER A 105 -3.99 -4.91 -44.67
CA SER A 105 -3.69 -5.66 -45.91
C SER A 105 -4.93 -6.24 -46.59
N MET A 106 -5.97 -6.56 -45.82
CA MET A 106 -7.24 -7.05 -46.36
C MET A 106 -8.10 -5.90 -46.95
N GLN A 107 -8.01 -4.70 -46.37
CA GLN A 107 -8.73 -3.53 -46.85
C GLN A 107 -8.10 -2.92 -48.11
N PHE A 108 -6.78 -2.89 -48.18
CA PHE A 108 -6.09 -2.46 -49.39
C PHE A 108 -6.04 -3.64 -50.36
N HIS A 109 -6.72 -3.56 -51.51
CA HIS A 109 -6.55 -4.49 -52.63
C HIS A 109 -5.13 -4.35 -53.21
N LEU A 110 -4.10 -4.78 -52.48
CA LEU A 110 -2.68 -4.70 -52.85
C LEU A 110 -2.27 -5.79 -53.84
N THR A 111 -3.22 -6.61 -54.31
CA THR A 111 -2.99 -7.63 -55.34
C THR A 111 -2.31 -7.08 -56.61
N PRO A 112 -2.57 -5.84 -57.11
CA PRO A 112 -1.86 -5.31 -58.28
C PRO A 112 -0.42 -4.88 -58.03
N LEU A 113 0.05 -4.82 -56.77
CA LEU A 113 1.45 -4.49 -56.45
C LEU A 113 2.37 -5.70 -56.54
N TRP A 114 1.81 -6.92 -56.50
CA TRP A 114 2.59 -8.16 -56.57
C TRP A 114 2.78 -8.67 -58.01
N GLU A 115 1.86 -8.33 -58.93
CA GLU A 115 2.02 -8.54 -60.36
C GLU A 115 2.12 -7.20 -61.08
N PRO A 116 3.33 -6.72 -61.43
CA PRO A 116 3.47 -5.54 -62.27
C PRO A 116 3.01 -5.90 -63.69
N HIS A 117 1.74 -5.66 -64.01
CA HIS A 117 1.26 -5.75 -65.38
C HIS A 117 1.83 -4.57 -66.18
N PHE A 118 2.76 -4.85 -67.09
CA PHE A 118 3.31 -3.85 -68.00
C PHE A 118 2.34 -3.66 -69.17
N THR A 119 1.66 -2.51 -69.25
CA THR A 119 0.83 -2.17 -70.42
C THR A 119 1.67 -1.39 -71.42
N SER A 120 2.01 -2.01 -72.56
CA SER A 120 2.57 -1.33 -73.72
C SER A 120 1.47 -0.95 -74.70
N ALA A 121 1.43 0.30 -75.14
CA ALA A 121 0.62 0.72 -76.29
C ALA A 121 1.38 0.34 -77.57
N GLN A 122 0.75 -0.39 -78.48
CA GLN A 122 1.28 -0.67 -79.82
C GLN A 122 0.68 0.34 -80.78
N GLU A 123 1.52 1.12 -81.46
CA GLU A 123 1.08 1.95 -82.59
C GLU A 123 0.86 1.05 -83.80
N ASP A 124 -0.33 1.10 -84.39
CA ASP A 124 -0.63 0.49 -85.68
C ASP A 124 0.14 1.26 -86.78
N GLY A 125 1.35 0.78 -87.07
CA GLY A 125 2.12 1.13 -88.26
C GLY A 125 1.72 0.22 -89.42
N ASN A 126 0.80 0.71 -90.23
CA ASN A 126 0.32 0.12 -91.47
C ASN A 126 1.40 0.25 -92.57
N ASP A 127 1.96 -0.85 -93.07
CA ASP A 127 2.73 -0.87 -94.32
C ASP A 127 2.35 -2.11 -95.18
N GLU A 128 1.76 -1.77 -96.35
CA GLU A 128 1.37 -2.51 -97.56
C GLU A 128 0.15 -3.47 -97.55
#